data_AF-A0A2V1H0Y7-F1
#
_entry.id   AF-A0A2V1H0Y7-F1
#
_cell.length_a   1.000
_cell.length_b   1.000
_cell.length_c   1.000
_cell.angle_alpha   90.00
_cell.angle_beta   90.00
_cell.angle_gamma   90.00
#
_symmetry.space_group_name_H-M   'P 1'
#
loop_
_entity.id
_entity.type
_entity.pdbx_description
1 polymer ?
#
loop_
_entity_poly.entity_id
_entity_poly.type
_entity_poly.pdbx_seq_one_letter_code
_entity_poly.pdbx_strand_id
1 'polypeptide(L)'
;MHSLLLFLIFILISAMLPIATGSATTSSISKPTIPRDRHITFTQVGNEVLIDWLPASGATEYRLIAARQLSGQQPSTLIDQTQVDEFYTLTQSHLTDGISLLLLQACNDVGCTTYQRFGGLFQSALDFYCSNMPSVTPDSKLTNCAAAEGIYPNAAGDQTQNIRNALARLAPQNRALYFPAGRYRVDSNIELQQGYNLIGDSNGLSILDGSHASTTVVIGNSNYYHKINDSEIRNLALENIRIHFYGRKNNIDISGNIFFNTKSSGYQVFVAHNQFEISSNIFLRGREFPGTVFASYRANRLNIHDNYLGDLSSAHVGQANEMLGNHAKLRLARAENLTNRDGSLLVDFQSSYSRGWYTSYSRSLNFHNNYTNSSAGRYLYNPQNQQLDIGRSEAFSHRQYDELIVTENYFSGWPAQLIAGLRFRNASKIYFAANHVDNMRLLTRVYPSSNYFGLGESYFINNYFKNSQIEFWQSFVDSATQTPSIPLFLVHDNCFDHTESVNGAYATWRSINNRQNFKISENNACLPHQPLPYGYFSEISNTEADQLIPSDFQHLLNLNVPLRD
;
A
#
# COMPACT_ATOMS: atom_id res chain seq x y z
N MET A 1 84.15 -23.97 -9.78
CA MET A 1 84.37 -24.05 -11.24
C MET A 1 83.51 -25.17 -11.80
N HIS A 2 82.82 -24.89 -12.90
CA HIS A 2 81.84 -25.75 -13.55
C HIS A 2 82.36 -27.17 -13.86
N SER A 3 81.48 -28.17 -13.77
CA SER A 3 81.17 -29.00 -14.93
C SER A 3 79.91 -29.82 -14.74
N LEU A 4 79.27 -29.99 -15.90
CA LEU A 4 77.90 -30.39 -16.18
C LEU A 4 77.87 -31.88 -16.56
N LEU A 5 76.66 -32.49 -16.44
CA LEU A 5 76.18 -33.66 -17.21
C LEU A 5 76.75 -35.05 -16.80
N LEU A 6 76.00 -36.15 -16.66
CA LEU A 6 74.93 -36.69 -17.52
C LEU A 6 74.09 -37.77 -16.79
N PHE A 7 72.79 -37.78 -17.10
CA PHE A 7 71.72 -38.81 -16.98
C PHE A 7 72.00 -40.22 -16.42
N LEU A 8 71.10 -40.67 -15.52
CA LEU A 8 70.50 -42.02 -15.60
C LEU A 8 69.07 -42.06 -15.01
N ILE A 9 68.21 -42.82 -15.68
CA ILE A 9 66.76 -43.00 -15.51
C ILE A 9 66.43 -43.91 -14.32
N PHE A 10 65.38 -43.64 -13.53
CA PHE A 10 64.54 -44.67 -12.91
C PHE A 10 63.08 -44.21 -12.71
N ILE A 11 62.17 -45.17 -12.90
CA ILE A 11 60.73 -45.11 -13.11
C ILE A 11 59.99 -45.26 -11.74
N LEU A 12 58.86 -44.55 -11.52
CA LEU A 12 57.52 -45.11 -11.18
C LEU A 12 56.56 -44.10 -10.48
N ILE A 13 55.43 -43.85 -11.17
CA ILE A 13 54.02 -43.82 -10.71
C ILE A 13 53.67 -43.06 -9.41
N SER A 14 52.85 -42.01 -9.53
CA SER A 14 51.53 -41.93 -8.85
C SER A 14 50.69 -40.71 -9.23
N ALA A 15 49.42 -41.00 -9.48
CA ALA A 15 48.20 -40.20 -9.26
C ALA A 15 48.09 -38.80 -9.89
N MET A 16 47.19 -38.73 -10.88
CA MET A 16 46.55 -37.52 -11.40
C MET A 16 45.83 -36.75 -10.28
N LEU A 17 46.19 -35.48 -10.12
CA LEU A 17 45.37 -34.44 -9.50
C LEU A 17 44.94 -33.46 -10.62
N PRO A 18 43.66 -33.04 -10.68
CA PRO A 18 43.23 -32.06 -11.67
C PRO A 18 43.81 -30.69 -11.33
N ILE A 19 44.47 -30.08 -12.31
CA ILE A 19 44.92 -28.69 -12.26
C ILE A 19 43.66 -27.80 -12.26
N ALA A 20 43.36 -27.22 -11.11
CA ALA A 20 42.42 -26.11 -11.02
C ALA A 20 43.04 -24.90 -11.70
N THR A 21 42.63 -24.63 -12.95
CA THR A 21 42.82 -23.32 -13.57
C THR A 21 41.93 -22.33 -12.84
N GLY A 22 42.51 -21.60 -11.88
CA GLY A 22 41.84 -20.45 -11.27
C GLY A 22 41.57 -19.41 -12.34
N SER A 23 40.33 -19.31 -12.82
CA SER A 23 39.87 -18.12 -13.52
C SER A 23 39.76 -17.03 -12.47
N ALA A 24 40.71 -16.09 -12.46
CA ALA A 24 40.52 -14.83 -11.79
C ALA A 24 39.31 -14.16 -12.47
N THR A 25 38.17 -14.13 -11.79
CA THR A 25 37.07 -13.24 -12.13
C THR A 25 37.59 -11.83 -11.95
N THR A 26 38.02 -11.19 -13.04
CA THR A 26 38.22 -9.75 -13.06
C THR A 26 36.87 -9.12 -12.75
N SER A 27 36.66 -8.67 -11.53
CA SER A 27 35.52 -7.81 -11.19
C SER A 27 35.63 -6.58 -12.07
N SER A 28 34.76 -6.47 -13.08
CA SER A 28 34.67 -5.27 -13.90
C SER A 28 34.35 -4.11 -12.98
N ILE A 29 35.33 -3.23 -12.74
CA ILE A 29 35.11 -2.00 -11.99
C ILE A 29 34.14 -1.17 -12.84
N SER A 30 32.94 -0.94 -12.33
CA SER A 30 31.95 -0.08 -12.96
C SER A 30 32.05 1.35 -12.41
N LYS A 31 31.43 2.31 -13.09
CA LYS A 31 31.31 3.67 -12.55
C LYS A 31 30.66 3.63 -11.16
N PRO A 32 31.04 4.54 -10.24
CA PRO A 32 30.45 4.58 -8.92
C PRO A 32 28.94 4.73 -9.03
N THR A 33 28.18 4.08 -8.16
CA THR A 33 26.71 4.22 -8.19
C THR A 33 26.29 5.13 -7.05
N ILE A 34 25.73 6.30 -7.37
CA ILE A 34 25.10 7.19 -6.39
C ILE A 34 23.62 6.78 -6.23
N PRO A 35 23.18 6.31 -5.05
CA PRO A 35 21.76 6.06 -4.75
C PRO A 35 20.94 7.35 -4.89
N ARG A 36 19.75 7.26 -5.51
CA ARG A 36 18.93 8.45 -5.83
C ARG A 36 18.15 9.01 -4.64
N ASP A 37 18.08 8.27 -3.55
CA ASP A 37 17.14 8.49 -2.45
C ASP A 37 17.81 8.87 -1.11
N ARG A 38 19.15 8.77 -0.99
CA ARG A 38 19.84 8.98 0.30
C ARG A 38 21.25 9.54 0.27
N HIS A 39 21.69 10.11 -0.85
CA HIS A 39 23.10 10.47 -0.90
C HIS A 39 23.41 11.76 -0.15
N ILE A 40 22.57 12.79 -0.19
CA ILE A 40 22.94 14.11 0.37
C ILE A 40 22.00 14.51 1.50
N THR A 41 22.59 14.74 2.66
CA THR A 41 21.99 15.33 3.85
C THR A 41 22.45 16.77 3.99
N PHE A 42 21.57 17.60 4.56
CA PHE A 42 21.85 19.00 4.86
C PHE A 42 21.48 19.22 6.31
N THR A 43 22.48 19.52 7.12
CA THR A 43 22.33 19.76 8.56
C THR A 43 22.70 21.21 8.84
N GLN A 44 21.78 21.97 9.43
CA GLN A 44 22.09 23.33 9.87
C GLN A 44 22.94 23.28 11.15
N VAL A 45 24.11 23.91 11.12
CA VAL A 45 25.02 24.05 12.26
C VAL A 45 25.30 25.53 12.46
N GLY A 46 24.54 26.18 13.34
CA GLY A 46 24.57 27.63 13.50
C GLY A 46 24.14 28.36 12.22
N ASN A 47 25.05 29.14 11.63
CA ASN A 47 24.86 29.90 10.39
C ASN A 47 25.43 29.18 9.15
N GLU A 48 25.76 27.90 9.28
CA GLU A 48 26.31 27.11 8.19
C GLU A 48 25.40 25.92 7.90
N VAL A 49 25.51 25.39 6.68
CA VAL A 49 24.83 24.15 6.28
C VAL A 49 25.90 23.12 5.96
N LEU A 50 26.02 22.13 6.82
CA LEU A 50 26.80 20.94 6.52
C LEU A 50 26.04 20.12 5.48
N ILE A 51 26.64 19.96 4.31
CA ILE A 51 26.24 18.98 3.31
C ILE A 51 27.03 17.72 3.61
N ASP A 52 26.39 16.65 4.04
CA ASP A 52 27.03 15.36 4.23
C ASP A 52 26.50 14.37 3.20
N TRP A 53 27.33 13.39 2.82
CA TRP A 53 26.87 12.30 1.97
C TRP A 53 27.42 10.95 2.37
N LEU A 54 26.61 9.92 2.08
CA LEU A 54 27.07 8.55 2.26
C LEU A 54 28.16 8.21 1.23
N PRO A 55 29.10 7.30 1.51
CA PRO A 55 30.04 6.86 0.50
C PRO A 55 29.32 6.15 -0.66
N ALA A 56 29.50 6.59 -1.91
CA ALA A 56 29.12 5.87 -3.11
C ALA A 56 30.04 4.66 -3.33
N SER A 57 29.44 3.49 -3.53
CA SER A 57 30.20 2.26 -3.77
C SER A 57 31.08 2.40 -5.02
N GLY A 58 32.37 2.13 -4.84
CA GLY A 58 33.38 2.20 -5.89
C GLY A 58 33.90 3.61 -6.20
N ALA A 59 33.50 4.64 -5.45
CA ALA A 59 34.05 5.99 -5.58
C ALA A 59 35.40 6.11 -4.86
N THR A 60 36.36 6.76 -5.50
CA THR A 60 37.65 7.14 -4.91
C THR A 60 37.77 8.64 -4.68
N GLU A 61 36.89 9.44 -5.31
CA GLU A 61 36.85 10.88 -5.15
C GLU A 61 35.42 11.42 -5.28
N TYR A 62 35.19 12.57 -4.65
CA TYR A 62 33.97 13.34 -4.83
C TYR A 62 34.27 14.74 -5.34
N ARG A 63 33.35 15.26 -6.14
CA ARG A 63 33.32 16.65 -6.57
C ARG A 63 31.96 17.26 -6.28
N LEU A 64 31.94 18.35 -5.55
CA LEU A 64 30.73 19.11 -5.26
C LEU A 64 30.71 20.38 -6.10
N ILE A 65 29.64 20.57 -6.86
CA ILE A 65 29.40 21.80 -7.62
C ILE A 65 28.09 22.40 -7.13
N ALA A 66 28.16 23.62 -6.60
CA ALA A 66 26.97 24.43 -6.34
C ALA A 66 26.94 25.57 -7.36
N ALA A 67 25.81 25.76 -8.02
CA ALA A 67 25.64 26.83 -8.99
C ALA A 67 24.35 27.59 -8.75
N ARG A 68 24.38 28.83 -9.19
CA ARG A 68 23.22 29.72 -9.28
C ARG A 68 22.81 29.83 -10.74
N GLN A 69 21.53 29.63 -11.01
CA GLN A 69 20.92 29.76 -12.32
C GLN A 69 19.82 30.81 -12.22
N LEU A 70 20.09 31.98 -12.78
CA LEU A 70 19.09 33.05 -12.97
C LEU A 70 18.38 32.83 -14.31
N SER A 71 17.08 33.14 -14.37
CA SER A 71 16.30 33.02 -15.61
C SER A 71 16.96 33.80 -16.74
N GLY A 72 17.23 33.14 -17.87
CA GLY A 72 17.88 33.73 -19.04
C GLY A 72 19.41 33.88 -18.97
N GLN A 73 20.08 33.36 -17.93
CA GLN A 73 21.53 33.38 -17.80
C GLN A 73 22.14 31.96 -17.73
N GLN A 74 23.40 31.83 -18.16
CA GLN A 74 24.18 30.62 -17.94
C GLN A 74 24.41 30.41 -16.44
N PRO A 75 24.42 29.16 -15.93
CA PRO A 75 24.69 28.89 -14.53
C PRO A 75 26.04 29.48 -14.10
N SER A 76 26.05 30.31 -13.05
CA SER A 76 27.27 30.77 -12.42
C SER A 76 27.64 29.80 -11.31
N THR A 77 28.77 29.12 -11.45
CA THR A 77 29.31 28.23 -10.42
C THR A 77 29.71 29.06 -9.20
N LEU A 78 29.09 28.75 -8.07
CA LEU A 78 29.41 29.35 -6.76
C LEU A 78 30.46 28.52 -6.02
N ILE A 79 30.38 27.20 -6.15
CA ILE A 79 31.27 26.24 -5.52
C ILE A 79 31.65 25.21 -6.58
N ASP A 80 32.93 24.92 -6.70
CA ASP A 80 33.47 23.82 -7.50
C ASP A 80 34.65 23.22 -6.74
N GLN A 81 34.37 22.19 -5.94
CA GLN A 81 35.34 21.61 -5.04
C GLN A 81 35.59 20.17 -5.45
N THR A 82 36.82 19.89 -5.85
CA THR A 82 37.33 18.55 -6.20
C THR A 82 37.98 17.91 -4.98
N GLN A 83 37.86 16.59 -4.86
CA GLN A 83 38.40 15.82 -3.73
C GLN A 83 37.87 16.31 -2.38
N VAL A 84 36.56 16.56 -2.34
CA VAL A 84 35.89 16.79 -1.06
C VAL A 84 35.76 15.47 -0.31
N ASP A 85 35.99 15.51 1.00
CA ASP A 85 35.64 14.43 1.92
C ASP A 85 34.13 14.18 1.86
N GLU A 86 33.61 13.18 2.57
CA GLU A 86 32.18 12.80 2.61
C GLU A 86 31.24 13.88 3.21
N PHE A 87 31.73 15.12 3.33
CA PHE A 87 30.97 16.29 3.69
C PHE A 87 31.58 17.57 3.11
N TYR A 88 30.77 18.63 3.03
CA TYR A 88 31.17 19.97 2.68
C TYR A 88 30.31 20.99 3.43
N THR A 89 30.93 21.99 4.04
CA THR A 89 30.20 23.04 4.75
C THR A 89 29.91 24.23 3.84
N LEU A 90 28.63 24.50 3.59
CA LEU A 90 28.18 25.77 3.04
C LEU A 90 28.23 26.84 4.13
N THR A 91 29.13 27.80 3.97
CA THR A 91 29.19 29.00 4.80
C THR A 91 27.99 29.92 4.55
N GLN A 92 27.76 30.85 5.47
CA GLN A 92 26.71 31.86 5.33
C GLN A 92 26.81 32.66 4.01
N SER A 93 28.01 32.90 3.50
CA SER A 93 28.21 33.62 2.23
C SER A 93 27.68 32.82 1.03
N HIS A 94 27.90 31.51 0.99
CA HIS A 94 27.38 30.64 -0.07
C HIS A 94 25.84 30.59 -0.06
N LEU A 95 25.24 30.69 1.12
CA LEU A 95 23.79 30.66 1.30
C LEU A 95 23.14 31.99 0.90
N THR A 96 23.75 33.13 1.21
CA THR A 96 23.25 34.45 0.80
C THR A 96 23.24 34.66 -0.72
N ASP A 97 24.17 34.03 -1.44
CA ASP A 97 24.26 34.16 -2.90
C ASP A 97 23.20 33.35 -3.64
N GLY A 98 22.54 32.41 -2.95
CA GLY A 98 21.45 31.58 -3.44
C GLY A 98 21.96 30.43 -4.31
N ILE A 99 21.74 29.19 -3.85
CA ILE A 99 22.05 27.98 -4.63
C ILE A 99 20.77 27.55 -5.34
N SER A 100 20.81 27.25 -6.63
CA SER A 100 19.66 26.70 -7.38
C SER A 100 19.95 25.34 -8.02
N LEU A 101 21.23 24.96 -8.00
CA LEU A 101 21.72 23.70 -8.52
C LEU A 101 22.80 23.17 -7.59
N LEU A 102 22.62 21.96 -7.08
CA LEU A 102 23.68 21.20 -6.43
C LEU A 102 23.95 19.93 -7.25
N LEU A 103 25.22 19.74 -7.61
CA LEU A 103 25.74 18.54 -8.25
C LEU A 103 26.75 17.90 -7.32
N LEU A 104 26.55 16.61 -7.03
CA LEU A 104 27.57 15.78 -6.41
C LEU A 104 28.02 14.75 -7.44
N GLN A 105 29.30 14.71 -7.73
CA GLN A 105 29.89 13.71 -8.59
C GLN A 105 30.70 12.75 -7.72
N ALA A 106 30.45 11.46 -7.89
CA ALA A 106 31.26 10.40 -7.31
C ALA A 106 32.03 9.77 -8.46
N CYS A 107 33.37 9.80 -8.38
CA CYS A 107 34.22 9.37 -9.48
C CYS A 107 35.19 8.28 -9.03
N ASN A 108 35.62 7.49 -10.01
CA ASN A 108 36.76 6.59 -9.92
C ASN A 108 37.50 6.59 -11.27
N ASP A 109 38.51 5.73 -11.42
CA ASP A 109 39.32 5.63 -12.64
C ASP A 109 38.50 5.28 -13.91
N VAL A 110 37.28 4.77 -13.76
CA VAL A 110 36.35 4.41 -14.86
C VAL A 110 35.43 5.58 -15.23
N GLY A 111 35.27 6.57 -14.34
CA GLY A 111 34.56 7.81 -14.57
C GLY A 111 33.60 8.20 -13.44
N CYS A 112 32.83 9.26 -13.68
CA CYS A 112 31.93 9.83 -12.68
C CYS A 112 30.46 9.44 -12.88
N THR A 113 29.75 9.30 -11.77
CA THR A 113 28.28 9.38 -11.72
C THR A 113 27.90 10.70 -11.07
N THR A 114 26.89 11.37 -11.61
CA THR A 114 26.43 12.68 -11.12
C THR A 114 25.05 12.54 -10.49
N TYR A 115 24.92 13.04 -9.26
CA TYR A 115 23.65 13.33 -8.61
C TYR A 115 23.36 14.82 -8.76
N GLN A 116 22.15 15.15 -9.19
CA GLN A 116 21.75 16.51 -9.46
C GLN A 116 20.44 16.82 -8.73
N ARG A 117 20.39 17.93 -8.01
CA ARG A 117 19.16 18.46 -7.44
C ARG A 117 18.90 19.88 -7.92
N PHE A 118 17.73 20.07 -8.50
CA PHE A 118 17.21 21.36 -8.97
C PHE A 118 16.14 21.89 -8.02
N GLY A 119 16.09 23.22 -7.88
CA GLY A 119 14.95 23.98 -7.39
C GLY A 119 15.30 25.47 -7.31
N GLY A 120 14.33 26.35 -7.05
CA GLY A 120 14.53 27.81 -7.03
C GLY A 120 15.68 28.28 -6.14
N LEU A 121 16.04 29.57 -6.19
CA LEU A 121 17.10 30.13 -5.33
C LEU A 121 16.83 29.80 -3.86
N PHE A 122 17.64 28.91 -3.28
CA PHE A 122 17.59 28.54 -1.87
C PHE A 122 18.50 29.49 -1.09
N GLN A 123 17.95 30.24 -0.14
CA GLN A 123 18.75 31.10 0.76
C GLN A 123 19.17 30.38 2.04
N SER A 124 18.59 29.19 2.32
CA SER A 124 18.91 28.35 3.48
C SER A 124 18.54 26.87 3.23
N ALA A 125 19.04 25.95 4.08
CA ALA A 125 18.61 24.55 4.08
C ALA A 125 17.11 24.39 4.39
N LEU A 126 16.53 25.31 5.17
CA LEU A 126 15.09 25.36 5.42
C LEU A 126 14.32 25.67 4.13
N ASP A 127 14.74 26.67 3.36
CA ASP A 127 14.10 26.98 2.07
C ASP A 127 14.16 25.78 1.12
N PHE A 128 15.28 25.07 1.16
CA PHE A 128 15.47 23.87 0.36
C PHE A 128 14.51 22.73 0.73
N TYR A 129 14.44 22.35 2.00
CA TYR A 129 13.56 21.26 2.44
C TYR A 129 12.08 21.64 2.35
N CYS A 130 11.75 22.89 2.61
CA CYS A 130 10.38 23.35 2.74
C CYS A 130 9.81 23.93 1.44
N SER A 131 10.60 23.99 0.36
CA SER A 131 10.21 24.54 -0.96
C SER A 131 8.95 23.91 -1.57
N ASN A 132 8.73 22.61 -1.34
CA ASN A 132 7.58 21.87 -1.86
C ASN A 132 6.41 21.78 -0.87
N MET A 133 6.52 22.42 0.30
CA MET A 133 5.49 22.37 1.33
C MET A 133 4.22 23.09 0.83
N PRO A 134 3.04 22.45 0.83
CA PRO A 134 1.80 23.13 0.49
C PRO A 134 1.48 24.14 1.59
N SER A 135 1.08 25.37 1.25
CA SER A 135 0.78 26.41 2.26
C SER A 135 -0.40 26.06 3.17
N VAL A 136 -1.35 25.28 2.64
CA VAL A 136 -2.52 24.77 3.36
C VAL A 136 -2.79 23.32 3.02
N THR A 137 -3.44 22.61 3.94
CA THR A 137 -3.99 21.27 3.72
C THR A 137 -5.31 21.33 2.95
N PRO A 138 -5.80 20.20 2.38
CA PRO A 138 -7.17 20.11 1.86
C PRO A 138 -8.22 20.53 2.91
N ASP A 139 -8.00 20.16 4.18
CA ASP A 139 -8.79 20.61 5.33
C ASP A 139 -8.51 22.07 5.77
N SER A 140 -7.87 22.88 4.93
CA SER A 140 -7.58 24.30 5.16
C SER A 140 -6.71 24.61 6.39
N LYS A 141 -5.93 23.64 6.88
CA LYS A 141 -4.96 23.86 7.97
C LYS A 141 -3.67 24.43 7.40
N LEU A 142 -3.05 25.36 8.11
CA LEU A 142 -1.71 25.80 7.75
C LEU A 142 -0.73 24.65 7.97
N THR A 143 0.29 24.55 7.14
CA THR A 143 1.36 23.56 7.32
C THR A 143 2.56 24.19 8.00
N ASN A 144 3.36 23.36 8.65
CA ASN A 144 4.64 23.73 9.21
C ASN A 144 5.66 22.65 8.88
N CYS A 145 6.80 23.06 8.34
CA CYS A 145 7.82 22.16 7.87
C CYS A 145 8.55 21.48 9.03
N ALA A 146 8.76 20.17 8.94
CA ALA A 146 9.48 19.38 9.94
C ALA A 146 10.92 19.88 10.14
N ALA A 147 11.59 20.34 9.07
CA ALA A 147 12.93 20.92 9.20
C ALA A 147 12.94 22.20 10.07
N ALA A 148 11.87 23.01 10.03
CA ALA A 148 11.71 24.17 10.90
C ALA A 148 11.49 23.80 12.38
N GLU A 149 11.18 22.53 12.63
CA GLU A 149 11.03 21.92 13.95
C GLU A 149 12.29 21.16 14.40
N GLY A 150 13.39 21.26 13.65
CA GLY A 150 14.62 20.51 13.91
C GLY A 150 14.53 19.02 13.55
N ILE A 151 13.49 18.61 12.81
CA ILE A 151 13.28 17.24 12.33
C ILE A 151 13.76 17.18 10.87
N TYR A 152 15.01 16.77 10.69
CA TYR A 152 15.66 16.72 9.39
C TYR A 152 15.53 15.33 8.75
N PRO A 153 15.37 15.26 7.41
CA PRO A 153 15.43 13.99 6.70
C PRO A 153 16.83 13.38 6.83
N ASN A 154 16.87 12.05 6.83
CA ASN A 154 18.03 11.17 6.91
C ASN A 154 18.92 11.39 8.14
N ALA A 155 18.41 12.04 9.19
CA ALA A 155 19.11 12.15 10.45
C ALA A 155 19.40 10.75 11.04
N ALA A 156 20.63 10.53 11.51
CA ALA A 156 21.06 9.23 12.05
C ALA A 156 20.30 8.82 13.34
N GLY A 157 19.86 9.82 14.12
CA GLY A 157 19.17 9.63 15.40
C GLY A 157 17.65 9.48 15.28
N ASP A 158 17.06 8.76 16.24
CA ASP A 158 15.61 8.63 16.40
C ASP A 158 14.94 10.01 16.54
N GLN A 159 13.96 10.28 15.67
CA GLN A 159 13.19 11.52 15.63
C GLN A 159 11.87 11.44 16.39
N THR A 160 11.54 10.31 17.02
CA THR A 160 10.21 10.10 17.60
C THR A 160 9.82 11.20 18.58
N GLN A 161 10.71 11.56 19.52
CA GLN A 161 10.38 12.57 20.53
C GLN A 161 10.29 13.99 19.92
N ASN A 162 11.12 14.30 18.93
CA ASN A 162 11.06 15.57 18.21
C ASN A 162 9.72 15.72 17.49
N ILE A 163 9.26 14.66 16.83
CA ILE A 163 7.94 14.62 16.18
C ILE A 163 6.82 14.83 17.20
N ARG A 164 6.83 14.12 18.34
CA ARG A 164 5.82 14.30 19.40
C ARG A 164 5.77 15.73 19.93
N ASN A 165 6.95 16.33 20.16
CA ASN A 165 7.06 17.71 20.65
C ASN A 165 6.54 18.72 19.61
N ALA A 166 6.90 18.54 18.34
CA ALA A 166 6.43 19.38 17.24
C ALA A 166 4.90 19.33 17.11
N LEU A 167 4.31 18.13 17.13
CA LEU A 167 2.85 17.95 17.09
C LEU A 167 2.15 18.65 18.27
N ALA A 168 2.66 18.48 19.49
CA ALA A 168 2.11 19.11 20.69
C ALA A 168 2.12 20.64 20.60
N ARG A 169 3.16 21.22 19.98
CA ARG A 169 3.30 22.66 19.79
C ARG A 169 2.45 23.22 18.64
N LEU A 170 2.29 22.46 17.56
CA LEU A 170 1.56 22.88 16.36
C LEU A 170 0.04 22.72 16.48
N ALA A 171 -0.43 21.73 17.26
CA ALA A 171 -1.86 21.46 17.39
C ALA A 171 -2.69 22.65 17.94
N PRO A 172 -2.26 23.38 18.99
CA PRO A 172 -2.96 24.59 19.45
C PRO A 172 -3.00 25.72 18.40
N GLN A 173 -2.10 25.68 17.41
CA GLN A 173 -2.01 26.67 16.33
C GLN A 173 -2.81 26.25 15.09
N ASN A 174 -3.53 25.12 15.16
CA ASN A 174 -4.22 24.50 14.03
C ASN A 174 -3.29 24.28 12.82
N ARG A 175 -2.05 23.83 13.11
CA ARG A 175 -1.03 23.57 12.09
C ARG A 175 -0.74 22.08 11.93
N ALA A 176 -0.58 21.64 10.69
CA ALA A 176 -0.16 20.29 10.35
C ALA A 176 1.37 20.20 10.26
N LEU A 177 1.96 19.08 10.68
CA LEU A 177 3.39 18.83 10.54
C LEU A 177 3.66 18.23 9.16
N TYR A 178 4.36 18.98 8.32
CA TYR A 178 4.76 18.58 6.97
C TYR A 178 6.16 17.98 6.96
N PHE A 179 6.32 16.77 6.43
CA PHE A 179 7.57 16.07 6.24
C PHE A 179 8.01 16.21 4.78
N PRO A 180 9.08 16.96 4.49
CA PRO A 180 9.77 16.90 3.20
C PRO A 180 10.14 15.47 2.80
N ALA A 181 10.40 15.25 1.51
CA ALA A 181 10.93 13.97 1.06
C ALA A 181 12.26 13.63 1.75
N GLY A 182 12.41 12.36 2.14
CA GLY A 182 13.54 11.84 2.90
C GLY A 182 13.11 10.82 3.95
N ARG A 183 14.08 10.20 4.64
CA ARG A 183 13.80 9.18 5.67
C ARG A 183 13.91 9.73 7.08
N TYR A 184 12.97 9.41 7.95
CA TYR A 184 12.93 9.85 9.34
C TYR A 184 12.86 8.62 10.24
N ARG A 185 13.93 8.34 10.99
CA ARG A 185 13.95 7.21 11.94
C ARG A 185 12.96 7.44 13.07
N VAL A 186 12.11 6.44 13.35
CA VAL A 186 11.09 6.46 14.41
C VAL A 186 11.14 5.13 15.15
N ASP A 187 11.70 5.10 16.35
CA ASP A 187 11.91 3.84 17.09
C ASP A 187 10.76 3.48 18.05
N SER A 188 9.81 4.39 18.27
CA SER A 188 8.70 4.14 19.21
C SER A 188 7.36 4.75 18.77
N ASN A 189 6.26 4.31 19.41
CA ASN A 189 4.90 4.70 19.04
C ASN A 189 4.67 6.21 19.06
N ILE A 190 3.91 6.74 18.11
CA ILE A 190 3.46 8.14 18.12
C ILE A 190 1.98 8.14 18.47
N GLU A 191 1.68 8.39 19.75
CA GLU A 191 0.29 8.55 20.19
C GLU A 191 -0.26 9.90 19.72
N LEU A 192 -1.25 9.86 18.83
CA LEU A 192 -1.89 11.06 18.31
C LEU A 192 -2.93 11.59 19.30
N GLN A 193 -3.05 12.91 19.35
CA GLN A 193 -4.06 13.64 20.12
C GLN A 193 -4.89 14.55 19.21
N GLN A 194 -5.89 15.23 19.77
CA GLN A 194 -6.70 16.20 19.03
C GLN A 194 -5.81 17.26 18.34
N GLY A 195 -6.07 17.51 17.06
CA GLY A 195 -5.34 18.51 16.28
C GLY A 195 -3.98 18.04 15.73
N TYR A 196 -3.58 16.79 15.97
CA TYR A 196 -2.35 16.25 15.39
C TYR A 196 -2.60 15.83 13.93
N ASN A 197 -1.72 16.25 13.02
CA ASN A 197 -1.80 15.93 11.59
C ASN A 197 -0.39 15.69 11.04
N LEU A 198 -0.23 14.65 10.24
CA LEU A 198 1.05 14.19 9.70
C LEU A 198 0.98 14.12 8.17
N ILE A 199 1.76 14.97 7.49
CA ILE A 199 1.65 15.18 6.05
C ILE A 199 3.00 14.94 5.40
N GLY A 200 3.10 14.02 4.45
CA GLY A 200 4.28 13.84 3.62
C GLY A 200 4.26 14.68 2.34
N ASP A 201 5.39 14.66 1.64
CA ASP A 201 5.54 15.23 0.30
C ASP A 201 4.70 14.41 -0.70
N SER A 202 3.72 15.06 -1.34
CA SER A 202 2.84 14.41 -2.32
C SER A 202 3.59 13.92 -3.55
N ASN A 203 4.66 14.63 -3.93
CA ASN A 203 5.49 14.34 -5.08
C ASN A 203 6.72 13.50 -4.72
N GLY A 204 7.04 13.33 -3.44
CA GLY A 204 8.23 12.61 -2.97
C GLY A 204 7.91 11.40 -2.09
N LEU A 205 8.97 10.86 -1.49
CA LEU A 205 8.92 9.79 -0.50
C LEU A 205 9.34 10.34 0.86
N SER A 206 8.36 10.70 1.69
CA SER A 206 8.57 11.01 3.11
C SER A 206 8.44 9.71 3.90
N ILE A 207 9.57 9.03 4.14
CA ILE A 207 9.61 7.71 4.77
C ILE A 207 9.70 7.87 6.28
N LEU A 208 8.67 7.49 7.03
CA LEU A 208 8.81 7.23 8.46
C LEU A 208 9.35 5.80 8.62
N ASP A 209 10.55 5.68 9.16
CA ASP A 209 11.30 4.43 9.24
C ASP A 209 11.27 3.85 10.66
N GLY A 210 10.37 2.89 10.85
CA GLY A 210 10.29 2.07 12.06
C GLY A 210 11.11 0.78 12.03
N SER A 211 11.96 0.56 11.03
CA SER A 211 12.69 -0.71 10.85
C SER A 211 13.63 -1.05 12.02
N HIS A 212 14.15 -0.03 12.71
CA HIS A 212 15.04 -0.14 13.87
C HIS A 212 14.29 -0.57 15.15
N ALA A 213 12.97 -0.38 15.21
CA ALA A 213 12.17 -0.83 16.34
C ALA A 213 12.09 -2.36 16.39
N SER A 214 12.18 -2.93 17.58
CA SER A 214 12.05 -4.38 17.81
C SER A 214 10.65 -4.91 17.46
N THR A 215 9.64 -4.04 17.53
CA THR A 215 8.24 -4.34 17.18
C THR A 215 7.72 -3.32 16.17
N THR A 216 6.55 -3.57 15.59
CA THR A 216 5.91 -2.60 14.69
C THR A 216 5.47 -1.35 15.46
N VAL A 217 5.96 -0.21 15.02
CA VAL A 217 5.61 1.11 15.56
C VAL A 217 4.15 1.42 15.25
N VAL A 218 3.45 2.00 16.22
CA VAL A 218 2.05 2.39 16.09
C VAL A 218 1.94 3.91 16.02
N ILE A 219 1.29 4.39 14.97
CA ILE A 219 0.81 5.77 14.88
C ILE A 219 -0.71 5.77 15.05
N GLY A 220 -1.23 6.59 15.95
CA GLY A 220 -2.67 6.69 16.20
C GLY A 220 -2.99 6.75 17.68
N ASN A 221 -4.19 6.31 18.08
CA ASN A 221 -4.60 6.35 19.47
C ASN A 221 -5.61 5.24 19.79
N SER A 222 -5.23 4.38 20.73
CA SER A 222 -6.02 3.20 21.15
C SER A 222 -6.89 3.45 22.40
N ASN A 223 -6.76 4.62 23.04
CA ASN A 223 -7.57 4.95 24.21
C ASN A 223 -9.01 5.22 23.79
N TYR A 224 -9.94 4.46 24.36
CA TYR A 224 -11.35 4.55 23.99
C TYR A 224 -11.97 5.94 24.23
N TYR A 225 -11.56 6.60 25.30
CA TYR A 225 -12.19 7.83 25.81
C TYR A 225 -11.61 9.10 25.19
N HIS A 226 -10.38 9.06 24.68
CA HIS A 226 -9.77 10.20 23.99
C HIS A 226 -10.57 10.55 22.74
N LYS A 227 -10.98 11.82 22.65
CA LYS A 227 -11.66 12.37 21.48
C LYS A 227 -10.62 12.92 20.52
N ILE A 228 -10.67 12.47 19.26
CA ILE A 228 -9.88 13.02 18.16
C ILE A 228 -10.83 13.17 16.98
N ASN A 229 -10.96 14.39 16.48
CA ASN A 229 -11.73 14.72 15.31
C ASN A 229 -10.85 15.44 14.30
N ASP A 230 -11.16 15.25 13.02
CA ASP A 230 -10.61 16.03 11.92
C ASP A 230 -9.07 15.94 11.91
N SER A 231 -8.54 14.73 11.76
CA SER A 231 -7.11 14.46 11.72
C SER A 231 -6.72 13.79 10.41
N GLU A 232 -5.56 14.16 9.88
CA GLU A 232 -5.05 13.65 8.62
C GLU A 232 -3.70 12.93 8.82
N ILE A 233 -3.55 11.77 8.20
CA ILE A 233 -2.27 11.07 8.01
C ILE A 233 -2.15 10.79 6.52
N ARG A 234 -1.33 11.57 5.81
CA ARG A 234 -1.29 11.46 4.34
C ARG A 234 0.08 11.59 3.70
N ASN A 235 0.21 10.96 2.53
CA ASN A 235 1.40 11.00 1.67
C ASN A 235 2.70 10.50 2.32
N LEU A 236 2.60 9.68 3.36
CA LEU A 236 3.75 9.09 4.02
C LEU A 236 4.08 7.71 3.45
N ALA A 237 5.36 7.35 3.45
CA ALA A 237 5.79 5.96 3.29
C ALA A 237 6.12 5.42 4.69
N LEU A 238 5.50 4.32 5.08
CA LEU A 238 5.43 3.82 6.45
C LEU A 238 6.09 2.45 6.53
N GLU A 239 7.35 2.44 6.93
CA GLU A 239 8.13 1.20 7.07
C GLU A 239 8.04 0.65 8.49
N ASN A 240 7.64 -0.61 8.63
CA ASN A 240 7.41 -1.24 9.93
C ASN A 240 6.53 -0.37 10.88
N ILE A 241 5.60 0.37 10.29
CA ILE A 241 4.64 1.20 11.00
C ILE A 241 3.23 0.71 10.64
N ARG A 242 2.34 0.74 11.63
CA ARG A 242 0.90 0.55 11.43
C ARG A 242 0.12 1.74 11.98
N ILE A 243 -1.04 1.99 11.39
CA ILE A 243 -2.01 2.97 11.89
C ILE A 243 -3.07 2.26 12.73
N HIS A 244 -3.36 2.80 13.91
CA HIS A 244 -4.35 2.23 14.83
C HIS A 244 -5.20 3.33 15.49
N PHE A 245 -6.50 3.31 15.25
CA PHE A 245 -7.48 4.15 15.94
C PHE A 245 -8.58 3.31 16.59
N TYR A 246 -8.80 3.53 17.88
CA TYR A 246 -9.88 2.89 18.64
C TYR A 246 -10.69 3.88 19.47
N GLY A 247 -11.98 3.60 19.63
CA GLY A 247 -12.92 4.40 20.41
C GLY A 247 -13.35 5.70 19.73
N ARG A 248 -13.37 6.80 20.47
CA ARG A 248 -13.99 8.08 20.07
C ARG A 248 -13.14 8.91 19.08
N LYS A 249 -12.86 8.33 17.92
CA LYS A 249 -12.11 8.96 16.82
C LYS A 249 -13.04 9.13 15.63
N ASN A 250 -13.16 10.32 15.07
CA ASN A 250 -14.14 10.62 14.02
C ASN A 250 -13.55 11.52 12.95
N ASN A 251 -14.00 11.35 11.70
CA ASN A 251 -13.54 12.14 10.56
C ASN A 251 -12.01 12.15 10.46
N ILE A 252 -11.43 10.95 10.42
CA ILE A 252 -9.98 10.76 10.28
C ILE A 252 -9.70 10.35 8.84
N ASP A 253 -8.83 11.11 8.18
CA ASP A 253 -8.35 10.82 6.83
C ASP A 253 -7.00 10.08 6.88
N ILE A 254 -6.95 8.92 6.24
CA ILE A 254 -5.74 8.13 6.02
C ILE A 254 -5.59 7.97 4.51
N SER A 255 -4.88 8.89 3.87
CA SER A 255 -4.85 8.98 2.40
C SER A 255 -3.45 9.01 1.77
N GLY A 256 -3.29 8.37 0.63
CA GLY A 256 -2.06 8.47 -0.16
C GLY A 256 -0.81 7.86 0.49
N ASN A 257 -0.96 7.01 1.51
CA ASN A 257 0.18 6.44 2.22
C ASN A 257 0.67 5.15 1.54
N ILE A 258 1.94 4.80 1.74
CA ILE A 258 2.53 3.54 1.29
C ILE A 258 2.92 2.74 2.53
N PHE A 259 2.35 1.57 2.74
CA PHE A 259 2.67 0.69 3.88
C PHE A 259 3.54 -0.46 3.42
N PHE A 260 4.67 -0.70 4.09
CA PHE A 260 5.57 -1.79 3.73
C PHE A 260 6.38 -2.31 4.93
N ASN A 261 6.89 -3.54 4.80
CA ASN A 261 7.70 -4.25 5.80
C ASN A 261 7.12 -4.23 7.23
N THR A 262 5.80 -4.30 7.36
CA THR A 262 5.14 -4.33 8.66
C THR A 262 5.42 -5.67 9.36
N LYS A 263 6.31 -5.66 10.37
CA LYS A 263 6.70 -6.87 11.12
C LYS A 263 5.52 -7.56 11.81
N SER A 264 4.48 -6.80 12.19
CA SER A 264 3.26 -7.36 12.76
C SER A 264 2.50 -8.19 11.73
N SER A 265 2.17 -9.43 12.12
CA SER A 265 1.23 -10.30 11.40
C SER A 265 -0.22 -9.80 11.44
N GLY A 266 -0.50 -8.82 12.31
CA GLY A 266 -1.78 -8.10 12.38
C GLY A 266 -1.99 -7.16 11.19
N TYR A 267 -2.87 -6.18 11.36
CA TYR A 267 -3.20 -5.19 10.34
C TYR A 267 -2.12 -4.11 10.17
N GLN A 268 -2.01 -3.56 8.96
CA GLN A 268 -1.29 -2.30 8.67
C GLN A 268 -2.16 -1.09 9.05
N VAL A 269 -3.48 -1.20 8.89
CA VAL A 269 -4.44 -0.17 9.30
C VAL A 269 -5.60 -0.77 10.09
N PHE A 270 -5.89 -0.20 11.25
CA PHE A 270 -7.08 -0.52 12.04
C PHE A 270 -7.82 0.72 12.49
N VAL A 271 -9.14 0.70 12.28
CA VAL A 271 -10.06 1.80 12.62
C VAL A 271 -11.34 1.26 13.26
N ALA A 272 -11.95 2.02 14.16
CA ALA A 272 -13.14 1.55 14.87
C ALA A 272 -14.11 2.66 15.29
N HIS A 273 -15.39 2.28 15.43
CA HIS A 273 -16.51 3.05 16.00
C HIS A 273 -17.16 4.15 15.14
N ASN A 274 -16.39 5.12 14.60
CA ASN A 274 -16.99 6.26 13.88
C ASN A 274 -16.51 6.34 12.42
N GLN A 275 -16.53 7.54 11.84
CA GLN A 275 -16.24 7.81 10.43
C GLN A 275 -14.73 7.86 10.17
N PHE A 276 -14.31 7.21 9.08
CA PHE A 276 -12.95 7.20 8.57
C PHE A 276 -12.97 7.22 7.05
N GLU A 277 -12.00 7.95 6.49
CA GLU A 277 -11.67 7.95 5.06
C GLU A 277 -10.36 7.20 4.87
N ILE A 278 -10.35 6.20 3.99
CA ILE A 278 -9.19 5.35 3.70
C ILE A 278 -9.00 5.35 2.19
N SER A 279 -8.17 6.26 1.68
CA SER A 279 -8.13 6.48 0.23
C SER A 279 -6.73 6.50 -0.39
N SER A 280 -6.61 6.05 -1.64
CA SER A 280 -5.36 6.15 -2.40
C SER A 280 -4.11 5.55 -1.73
N ASN A 281 -4.27 4.60 -0.80
CA ASN A 281 -3.15 3.98 -0.10
C ASN A 281 -2.61 2.78 -0.89
N ILE A 282 -1.30 2.55 -0.78
CA ILE A 282 -0.59 1.42 -1.38
C ILE A 282 -0.18 0.47 -0.24
N PHE A 283 -0.65 -0.76 -0.28
CA PHE A 283 -0.38 -1.77 0.75
C PHE A 283 0.54 -2.85 0.22
N LEU A 284 1.75 -2.93 0.76
CA LEU A 284 2.77 -3.90 0.36
C LEU A 284 3.14 -4.78 1.55
N ARG A 285 3.31 -6.09 1.30
CA ARG A 285 3.83 -7.05 2.27
C ARG A 285 4.82 -8.01 1.62
N GLY A 286 6.09 -7.79 1.92
CA GLY A 286 7.18 -8.67 1.54
C GLY A 286 7.03 -10.09 2.08
N ARG A 287 7.71 -11.05 1.45
CA ARG A 287 7.74 -12.48 1.87
C ARG A 287 8.03 -12.68 3.36
N GLU A 288 8.94 -11.88 3.93
CA GLU A 288 9.32 -11.94 5.35
C GLU A 288 8.36 -11.19 6.29
N PHE A 289 7.32 -10.55 5.75
CA PHE A 289 6.39 -9.72 6.50
C PHE A 289 4.91 -10.10 6.25
N PRO A 290 4.55 -11.40 6.35
CA PRO A 290 3.18 -11.83 6.09
C PRO A 290 2.21 -11.25 7.13
N GLY A 291 0.99 -10.89 6.71
CA GLY A 291 -0.01 -10.40 7.67
C GLY A 291 -1.28 -9.83 7.04
N THR A 292 -2.08 -9.18 7.88
CA THR A 292 -3.34 -8.55 7.47
C THR A 292 -3.09 -7.13 6.95
N VAL A 293 -3.87 -6.72 5.95
CA VAL A 293 -3.80 -5.33 5.43
C VAL A 293 -4.66 -4.42 6.29
N PHE A 294 -5.97 -4.64 6.30
CA PHE A 294 -6.93 -3.73 6.92
C PHE A 294 -7.89 -4.46 7.84
N ALA A 295 -8.21 -3.84 8.97
CA ALA A 295 -9.25 -4.31 9.87
C ALA A 295 -10.13 -3.16 10.38
N SER A 296 -11.44 -3.35 10.48
CA SER A 296 -12.31 -2.42 11.21
C SER A 296 -13.30 -3.09 12.17
N TYR A 297 -13.74 -2.31 13.16
CA TYR A 297 -14.69 -2.75 14.16
C TYR A 297 -15.70 -1.65 14.49
N ARG A 298 -17.00 -1.93 14.33
CA ARG A 298 -18.08 -0.99 14.64
C ARG A 298 -17.97 0.36 13.95
N ALA A 299 -17.27 0.44 12.82
CA ALA A 299 -17.14 1.71 12.10
C ALA A 299 -18.52 2.20 11.63
N ASN A 300 -18.69 3.51 11.51
CA ASN A 300 -19.92 4.12 11.04
C ASN A 300 -19.57 5.15 9.99
N ARG A 301 -20.07 4.99 8.76
CA ARG A 301 -19.63 5.76 7.58
C ARG A 301 -18.14 5.55 7.31
N LEU A 302 -17.77 4.30 7.07
CA LEU A 302 -16.44 3.96 6.58
C LEU A 302 -16.42 4.12 5.06
N ASN A 303 -15.53 4.95 4.54
CA ASN A 303 -15.31 5.10 3.10
C ASN A 303 -13.91 4.58 2.77
N ILE A 304 -13.82 3.71 1.76
CA ILE A 304 -12.56 3.09 1.33
C ILE A 304 -12.50 3.10 -0.19
N HIS A 305 -11.57 3.86 -0.76
CA HIS A 305 -11.50 3.98 -2.21
C HIS A 305 -10.13 4.24 -2.80
N ASP A 306 -9.94 3.93 -4.07
CA ASP A 306 -8.69 4.16 -4.79
C ASP A 306 -7.47 3.46 -4.18
N ASN A 307 -7.65 2.44 -3.32
CA ASN A 307 -6.53 1.77 -2.69
C ASN A 307 -5.97 0.64 -3.56
N TYR A 308 -4.67 0.41 -3.43
CA TYR A 308 -3.94 -0.65 -4.10
C TYR A 308 -3.45 -1.69 -3.09
N LEU A 309 -3.80 -2.95 -3.33
CA LEU A 309 -3.30 -4.13 -2.63
C LEU A 309 -2.82 -5.11 -3.70
N GLY A 310 -1.51 -5.32 -3.81
CA GLY A 310 -0.90 -6.17 -4.84
C GLY A 310 0.62 -6.14 -4.80
N ASP A 311 1.27 -6.87 -5.71
CA ASP A 311 2.73 -6.78 -5.91
C ASP A 311 3.12 -5.73 -6.96
N LEU A 312 4.37 -5.27 -6.91
CA LEU A 312 4.87 -4.24 -7.83
C LEU A 312 5.27 -4.79 -9.21
N SER A 313 4.68 -5.91 -9.66
CA SER A 313 4.93 -6.40 -11.01
C SER A 313 4.30 -5.47 -12.05
N SER A 314 4.98 -5.32 -13.20
CA SER A 314 4.54 -4.40 -14.26
C SER A 314 3.13 -4.70 -14.77
N ALA A 315 2.69 -5.97 -14.74
CA ALA A 315 1.34 -6.37 -15.12
C ALA A 315 0.29 -5.80 -14.15
N HIS A 316 0.44 -6.04 -12.84
CA HIS A 316 -0.51 -5.56 -11.85
C HIS A 316 -0.49 -4.04 -11.70
N VAL A 317 0.68 -3.42 -11.79
CA VAL A 317 0.80 -1.96 -11.81
C VAL A 317 0.10 -1.37 -13.04
N GLY A 318 0.28 -1.98 -14.22
CA GLY A 318 -0.40 -1.57 -15.45
C GLY A 318 -1.92 -1.60 -15.31
N GLN A 319 -2.47 -2.73 -14.85
CA GLN A 319 -3.91 -2.89 -14.61
C GLN A 319 -4.45 -1.89 -13.57
N ALA A 320 -3.75 -1.70 -12.45
CA ALA A 320 -4.15 -0.72 -11.45
C ALA A 320 -4.14 0.72 -11.99
N ASN A 321 -3.19 1.05 -12.88
CA ASN A 321 -3.11 2.37 -13.52
C ASN A 321 -4.24 2.63 -14.52
N GLU A 322 -4.95 1.62 -15.01
CA GLU A 322 -6.14 1.81 -15.86
C GLU A 322 -7.37 2.19 -15.04
N MET A 323 -7.45 1.72 -13.78
CA MET A 323 -8.60 1.90 -12.90
C MET A 323 -8.48 3.08 -11.91
N LEU A 324 -7.36 3.14 -11.18
CA LEU A 324 -7.29 3.96 -9.96
C LEU A 324 -7.25 5.47 -10.28
N GLY A 325 -7.61 6.32 -9.31
CA GLY A 325 -7.46 7.77 -9.45
C GLY A 325 -6.00 8.25 -9.55
N ASN A 326 -5.78 9.44 -10.12
CA ASN A 326 -4.45 10.03 -10.34
C ASN A 326 -3.56 10.07 -9.10
N HIS A 327 -4.14 10.35 -7.93
CA HIS A 327 -3.39 10.38 -6.68
C HIS A 327 -2.83 9.00 -6.34
N ALA A 328 -3.66 7.95 -6.38
CA ALA A 328 -3.23 6.58 -6.18
C ALA A 328 -2.17 6.14 -7.21
N LYS A 329 -2.32 6.47 -8.50
CA LYS A 329 -1.30 6.20 -9.53
C LYS A 329 0.04 6.85 -9.21
N LEU A 330 0.02 8.12 -8.80
CA LEU A 330 1.24 8.82 -8.38
C LEU A 330 1.90 8.12 -7.19
N ARG A 331 1.12 7.72 -6.18
CA ARG A 331 1.64 7.01 -5.01
C ARG A 331 2.17 5.61 -5.36
N LEU A 332 1.51 4.89 -6.25
CA LEU A 332 1.98 3.60 -6.76
C LEU A 332 3.32 3.75 -7.49
N ALA A 333 3.45 4.76 -8.35
CA ALA A 333 4.72 5.08 -9.00
C ALA A 333 5.83 5.45 -8.00
N ARG A 334 5.49 6.08 -6.86
CA ARG A 334 6.45 6.29 -5.76
C ARG A 334 6.81 5.00 -5.05
N ALA A 335 5.87 4.08 -4.88
CA ALA A 335 6.15 2.77 -4.31
C ALA A 335 7.09 1.94 -5.19
N GLU A 336 6.97 2.00 -6.52
CA GLU A 336 7.93 1.36 -7.45
C GLU A 336 9.36 1.91 -7.31
N ASN A 337 9.50 3.16 -6.85
CA ASN A 337 10.80 3.79 -6.60
C ASN A 337 11.37 3.49 -5.21
N LEU A 338 10.67 2.74 -4.34
CA LEU A 338 11.23 2.22 -3.09
C LEU A 338 12.23 1.10 -3.44
N THR A 339 13.43 1.47 -3.91
CA THR A 339 14.41 0.48 -4.39
C THR A 339 15.22 -0.19 -3.27
N ASN A 340 15.70 -1.41 -3.55
CA ASN A 340 16.61 -2.24 -2.76
C ASN A 340 18.04 -1.68 -2.58
N ARG A 341 18.30 -0.39 -2.77
CA ARG A 341 19.66 0.16 -2.89
C ARG A 341 20.32 0.66 -1.60
N ASP A 342 19.69 0.41 -0.46
CA ASP A 342 20.34 0.45 0.86
C ASP A 342 20.64 -0.97 1.40
N GLY A 343 20.44 -2.01 0.58
CA GLY A 343 20.69 -3.40 0.97
C GLY A 343 19.49 -4.16 1.54
N SER A 344 18.36 -3.52 1.85
CA SER A 344 17.09 -4.22 2.09
C SER A 344 15.93 -3.23 2.19
N LEU A 345 14.98 -3.18 1.24
CA LEU A 345 13.68 -2.55 1.53
C LEU A 345 12.47 -3.20 0.86
N LEU A 346 12.54 -3.73 -0.36
CA LEU A 346 11.41 -4.45 -0.93
C LEU A 346 11.91 -5.67 -1.70
N VAL A 347 11.72 -6.86 -1.12
CA VAL A 347 11.87 -8.11 -1.88
C VAL A 347 10.88 -8.12 -3.06
N ASP A 348 11.23 -8.77 -4.17
CA ASP A 348 10.44 -8.73 -5.41
C ASP A 348 8.96 -9.12 -5.20
N PHE A 349 8.69 -10.01 -4.24
CA PHE A 349 7.34 -10.45 -3.90
C PHE A 349 6.72 -9.59 -2.78
N GLN A 350 5.74 -8.75 -3.11
CA GLN A 350 5.08 -7.82 -2.19
C GLN A 350 3.62 -8.18 -1.84
N SER A 351 3.17 -9.39 -2.19
CA SER A 351 1.77 -9.80 -1.98
C SER A 351 1.55 -10.82 -0.85
N SER A 352 2.32 -10.75 0.25
CA SER A 352 2.24 -11.72 1.37
C SER A 352 1.07 -11.43 2.34
N TYR A 353 -0.16 -11.47 1.83
CA TYR A 353 -1.34 -11.11 2.61
C TYR A 353 -2.03 -12.34 3.19
N SER A 354 -2.05 -12.47 4.52
CA SER A 354 -2.82 -13.53 5.18
C SER A 354 -4.32 -13.22 5.14
N ARG A 355 -4.69 -11.94 5.13
CA ARG A 355 -6.05 -11.43 4.93
C ARG A 355 -5.99 -10.04 4.30
N GLY A 356 -6.90 -9.74 3.36
CA GLY A 356 -7.00 -8.41 2.75
C GLY A 356 -7.82 -7.46 3.62
N TRP A 357 -9.02 -7.15 3.17
CA TRP A 357 -9.97 -6.22 3.80
C TRP A 357 -10.91 -6.98 4.75
N TYR A 358 -10.88 -6.60 6.03
CA TYR A 358 -11.70 -7.25 7.03
C TYR A 358 -12.45 -6.24 7.88
N THR A 359 -13.73 -6.50 8.12
CA THR A 359 -14.53 -5.60 8.94
C THR A 359 -15.63 -6.34 9.72
N SER A 360 -16.07 -5.74 10.83
CA SER A 360 -17.08 -6.36 11.67
C SER A 360 -17.92 -5.39 12.47
N TYR A 361 -19.23 -5.68 12.59
CA TYR A 361 -20.21 -4.95 13.42
C TYR A 361 -20.39 -3.48 13.03
N SER A 362 -19.99 -3.09 11.83
CA SER A 362 -20.05 -1.71 11.37
C SER A 362 -21.43 -1.38 10.81
N ARG A 363 -21.79 -0.10 10.75
CA ARG A 363 -23.11 0.31 10.25
C ARG A 363 -23.12 0.41 8.74
N SER A 364 -22.31 1.30 8.18
CA SER A 364 -22.20 1.51 6.73
C SER A 364 -20.76 1.45 6.25
N LEU A 365 -20.56 0.81 5.10
CA LEU A 365 -19.32 0.83 4.34
C LEU A 365 -19.63 1.18 2.88
N ASN A 366 -18.91 2.17 2.37
CA ASN A 366 -18.75 2.42 0.95
C ASN A 366 -17.33 1.98 0.53
N PHE A 367 -17.23 1.02 -0.38
CA PHE A 367 -15.97 0.44 -0.84
C PHE A 367 -15.93 0.50 -2.36
N HIS A 368 -15.20 1.45 -2.93
CA HIS A 368 -15.25 1.67 -4.38
C HIS A 368 -13.90 1.93 -5.04
N ASN A 369 -13.76 1.54 -6.31
CA ASN A 369 -12.55 1.78 -7.10
C ASN A 369 -11.25 1.27 -6.45
N ASN A 370 -11.26 0.09 -5.81
CA ASN A 370 -10.06 -0.50 -5.21
C ASN A 370 -9.51 -1.66 -6.06
N TYR A 371 -8.19 -1.75 -6.13
CA TYR A 371 -7.46 -2.85 -6.78
C TYR A 371 -6.95 -3.84 -5.73
N THR A 372 -7.39 -5.08 -5.79
CA THR A 372 -7.00 -6.17 -4.87
C THR A 372 -6.52 -7.38 -5.65
N ASN A 373 -5.23 -7.68 -5.54
CA ASN A 373 -4.59 -8.83 -6.14
C ASN A 373 -3.60 -9.50 -5.15
N SER A 374 -3.39 -10.81 -5.31
CA SER A 374 -2.31 -11.50 -4.64
C SER A 374 -1.88 -12.78 -5.38
N SER A 375 -1.02 -13.59 -4.76
CA SER A 375 -0.68 -14.92 -5.31
C SER A 375 -1.80 -15.94 -5.03
N ALA A 376 -2.08 -16.85 -5.97
CA ALA A 376 -3.10 -17.89 -5.79
C ALA A 376 -2.68 -19.02 -4.81
N GLY A 377 -1.50 -18.94 -4.20
CA GLY A 377 -0.98 -19.96 -3.28
C GLY A 377 -1.71 -19.98 -1.94
N ARG A 378 -2.06 -21.18 -1.46
CA ARG A 378 -2.85 -21.38 -0.22
C ARG A 378 -2.12 -20.96 1.06
N TYR A 379 -0.81 -21.13 1.10
CA TYR A 379 0.03 -20.86 2.25
C TYR A 379 1.07 -19.80 1.93
N LEU A 380 1.36 -18.95 2.91
CA LEU A 380 2.43 -17.97 2.85
C LEU A 380 3.65 -18.50 3.60
N TYR A 381 4.80 -17.94 3.24
CA TYR A 381 6.05 -18.19 3.94
C TYR A 381 6.00 -17.62 5.35
N ASN A 382 6.45 -18.42 6.31
CA ASN A 382 6.50 -18.11 7.72
C ASN A 382 7.96 -17.88 8.12
N PRO A 383 8.35 -16.63 8.40
CA PRO A 383 9.74 -16.31 8.74
C PRO A 383 10.17 -16.88 10.10
N GLN A 384 9.23 -17.24 10.99
CA GLN A 384 9.55 -17.78 12.31
C GLN A 384 10.05 -19.23 12.25
N ASN A 385 9.55 -20.05 11.31
CA ASN A 385 9.93 -21.46 11.18
C ASN A 385 10.45 -21.85 9.78
N GLN A 386 10.52 -20.89 8.86
CA GLN A 386 11.01 -21.03 7.49
C GLN A 386 10.19 -22.01 6.62
N GLN A 387 8.90 -22.17 6.89
CA GLN A 387 7.99 -23.06 6.15
C GLN A 387 6.86 -22.29 5.43
N LEU A 388 6.20 -22.95 4.47
CA LEU A 388 4.98 -22.45 3.83
C LEU A 388 3.74 -22.95 4.60
N ASP A 389 3.42 -22.33 5.74
CA ASP A 389 2.37 -22.81 6.64
C ASP A 389 1.42 -21.72 7.18
N ILE A 390 1.65 -20.45 6.87
CA ILE A 390 0.69 -19.39 7.22
C ILE A 390 -0.52 -19.51 6.29
N GLY A 391 -1.62 -20.00 6.84
CA GLY A 391 -2.88 -20.13 6.12
C GLY A 391 -3.44 -18.77 5.71
N ARG A 392 -3.98 -18.71 4.48
CA ARG A 392 -4.66 -17.53 3.98
C ARG A 392 -6.16 -17.58 4.25
N SER A 393 -6.69 -16.42 4.58
CA SER A 393 -8.09 -16.17 4.91
C SER A 393 -8.80 -15.47 3.74
N GLU A 394 -9.74 -14.57 3.97
CA GLU A 394 -10.48 -13.82 2.95
C GLU A 394 -9.67 -12.64 2.36
N ALA A 395 -9.83 -12.38 1.06
CA ALA A 395 -9.36 -11.13 0.45
C ALA A 395 -10.27 -9.96 0.84
N PHE A 396 -11.58 -10.21 0.95
CA PHE A 396 -12.59 -9.21 1.32
C PHE A 396 -13.65 -9.87 2.22
N SER A 397 -13.83 -9.39 3.44
CA SER A 397 -14.73 -10.01 4.42
C SER A 397 -15.43 -9.02 5.32
N HIS A 398 -16.76 -9.07 5.29
CA HIS A 398 -17.61 -8.14 6.00
C HIS A 398 -18.68 -8.92 6.76
N ARG A 399 -18.76 -8.71 8.08
CA ARG A 399 -19.74 -9.38 8.94
C ARG A 399 -20.54 -8.39 9.77
N GLN A 400 -21.85 -8.61 9.89
CA GLN A 400 -22.76 -7.78 10.69
C GLN A 400 -22.71 -6.32 10.28
N TYR A 401 -23.29 -6.04 9.12
CA TYR A 401 -23.39 -4.72 8.50
C TYR A 401 -24.85 -4.33 8.28
N ASP A 402 -25.16 -3.05 8.48
CA ASP A 402 -26.50 -2.53 8.18
C ASP A 402 -26.63 -2.13 6.70
N GLU A 403 -25.54 -1.65 6.10
CA GLU A 403 -25.42 -1.24 4.70
C GLU A 403 -24.00 -1.47 4.16
N LEU A 404 -23.92 -2.08 2.97
CA LEU A 404 -22.66 -2.41 2.32
C LEU A 404 -22.77 -2.06 0.83
N ILE A 405 -22.08 -1.01 0.39
CA ILE A 405 -22.00 -0.58 -1.00
C ILE A 405 -20.59 -0.89 -1.51
N VAL A 406 -20.48 -1.74 -2.52
CA VAL A 406 -19.22 -2.26 -3.06
C VAL A 406 -19.26 -2.12 -4.57
N THR A 407 -18.55 -1.12 -5.11
CA THR A 407 -18.65 -0.76 -6.53
C THR A 407 -17.33 -0.58 -7.26
N GLU A 408 -17.26 -0.93 -8.54
CA GLU A 408 -16.12 -0.58 -9.41
C GLU A 408 -14.77 -1.13 -8.92
N ASN A 409 -14.75 -2.26 -8.20
CA ASN A 409 -13.52 -2.85 -7.68
C ASN A 409 -12.99 -4.00 -8.56
N TYR A 410 -11.70 -4.27 -8.45
CA TYR A 410 -11.05 -5.45 -9.06
C TYR A 410 -10.53 -6.38 -7.97
N PHE A 411 -10.96 -7.65 -8.02
CA PHE A 411 -10.56 -8.70 -7.09
C PHE A 411 -9.99 -9.89 -7.85
N SER A 412 -8.73 -10.24 -7.58
CA SER A 412 -8.10 -11.42 -8.17
C SER A 412 -7.02 -12.03 -7.28
N GLY A 413 -6.46 -13.16 -7.74
CA GLY A 413 -5.21 -13.67 -7.18
C GLY A 413 -5.34 -14.29 -5.79
N TRP A 414 -6.49 -14.89 -5.48
CA TRP A 414 -6.72 -15.55 -4.19
C TRP A 414 -7.10 -17.02 -4.38
N PRO A 415 -6.69 -17.96 -3.48
CA PRO A 415 -7.00 -19.37 -3.66
C PRO A 415 -8.50 -19.68 -3.73
N ALA A 416 -8.95 -20.25 -4.85
CA ALA A 416 -10.36 -20.56 -5.10
C ALA A 416 -10.95 -21.65 -4.18
N GLN A 417 -10.13 -22.60 -3.73
CA GLN A 417 -10.65 -23.94 -3.41
C GLN A 417 -11.18 -24.18 -1.99
N LEU A 418 -10.93 -23.36 -0.97
CA LEU A 418 -11.31 -23.81 0.38
C LEU A 418 -11.96 -22.80 1.34
N ILE A 419 -11.65 -21.50 1.33
CA ILE A 419 -12.25 -20.62 2.35
C ILE A 419 -12.69 -19.26 1.83
N ALA A 420 -11.98 -18.48 1.00
CA ALA A 420 -12.49 -17.13 0.77
C ALA A 420 -11.78 -16.31 -0.31
N GLY A 421 -12.51 -16.00 -1.39
CA GLY A 421 -12.24 -14.76 -2.11
C GLY A 421 -12.90 -13.60 -1.38
N LEU A 422 -14.22 -13.52 -1.54
CA LEU A 422 -15.06 -12.44 -1.01
C LEU A 422 -16.15 -13.06 -0.11
N ARG A 423 -16.49 -12.38 1.00
CA ARG A 423 -17.39 -12.96 2.01
C ARG A 423 -18.26 -11.93 2.73
N PHE A 424 -19.58 -12.12 2.65
CA PHE A 424 -20.58 -11.35 3.40
C PHE A 424 -21.31 -12.23 4.40
N ARG A 425 -21.39 -11.78 5.65
CA ARG A 425 -21.97 -12.55 6.75
C ARG A 425 -22.97 -11.72 7.52
N ASN A 426 -24.18 -12.22 7.64
CA ASN A 426 -25.20 -11.62 8.51
C ASN A 426 -25.32 -10.11 8.29
N ALA A 427 -25.50 -9.66 7.05
CA ALA A 427 -25.47 -8.25 6.66
C ALA A 427 -26.76 -7.86 5.93
N SER A 428 -27.05 -6.57 5.84
CA SER A 428 -28.25 -6.00 5.20
C SER A 428 -27.85 -4.92 4.19
N LYS A 429 -28.78 -4.61 3.26
CA LYS A 429 -28.62 -3.58 2.21
C LYS A 429 -27.28 -3.70 1.49
N ILE A 430 -27.08 -4.86 0.88
CA ILE A 430 -25.86 -5.18 0.16
C ILE A 430 -26.05 -4.76 -1.30
N TYR A 431 -25.21 -3.85 -1.79
CA TYR A 431 -25.10 -3.49 -3.19
C TYR A 431 -23.69 -3.88 -3.64
N PHE A 432 -23.59 -4.94 -4.42
CA PHE A 432 -22.35 -5.38 -5.04
C PHE A 432 -22.50 -5.18 -6.55
N ALA A 433 -21.97 -4.07 -7.06
CA ALA A 433 -22.22 -3.65 -8.43
C ALA A 433 -20.98 -3.22 -9.20
N ALA A 434 -20.92 -3.46 -10.52
CA ALA A 434 -19.78 -3.04 -11.34
C ALA A 434 -18.41 -3.53 -10.87
N ASN A 435 -18.34 -4.67 -10.18
CA ASN A 435 -17.07 -5.24 -9.77
C ASN A 435 -16.57 -6.27 -10.78
N HIS A 436 -15.26 -6.38 -10.91
CA HIS A 436 -14.58 -7.47 -11.63
C HIS A 436 -14.02 -8.45 -10.61
N VAL A 437 -14.50 -9.68 -10.64
CA VAL A 437 -14.04 -10.79 -9.79
C VAL A 437 -13.43 -11.88 -10.67
N ASP A 438 -12.12 -12.08 -10.55
CA ASP A 438 -11.35 -13.03 -11.36
C ASP A 438 -10.80 -14.18 -10.50
N ASN A 439 -11.21 -15.40 -10.85
CA ASN A 439 -10.80 -16.65 -10.20
C ASN A 439 -11.02 -16.66 -8.68
N MET A 440 -12.15 -16.11 -8.22
CA MET A 440 -12.50 -15.97 -6.81
C MET A 440 -13.98 -16.27 -6.57
N ARG A 441 -14.33 -16.66 -5.34
CA ARG A 441 -15.71 -16.96 -4.97
C ARG A 441 -16.28 -15.86 -4.08
N LEU A 442 -17.48 -15.39 -4.40
CA LEU A 442 -18.30 -14.51 -3.57
C LEU A 442 -19.24 -15.36 -2.71
N LEU A 443 -19.01 -15.35 -1.41
CA LEU A 443 -19.73 -16.18 -0.45
C LEU A 443 -20.61 -15.33 0.46
N THR A 444 -21.92 -15.49 0.36
CA THR A 444 -22.87 -14.94 1.32
C THR A 444 -23.29 -16.02 2.31
N ARG A 445 -23.26 -15.71 3.60
CA ARG A 445 -23.51 -16.69 4.66
C ARG A 445 -24.39 -16.12 5.76
N VAL A 446 -25.27 -16.96 6.29
CA VAL A 446 -26.04 -16.65 7.50
C VAL A 446 -25.70 -17.65 8.60
N TYR A 447 -25.41 -17.13 9.79
CA TYR A 447 -25.18 -17.92 11.00
C TYR A 447 -26.15 -17.52 12.11
N PRO A 448 -26.68 -18.48 12.90
CA PRO A 448 -27.66 -18.22 13.95
C PRO A 448 -27.10 -17.51 15.19
N SER A 449 -25.78 -17.53 15.40
CA SER A 449 -25.12 -16.95 16.58
C SER A 449 -24.87 -15.43 16.48
N SER A 450 -25.63 -14.72 15.65
CA SER A 450 -25.42 -13.31 15.33
C SER A 450 -26.55 -12.42 15.87
N ASN A 451 -26.24 -11.20 16.30
CA ASN A 451 -27.24 -10.21 16.74
C ASN A 451 -28.26 -9.89 15.63
N TYR A 452 -27.82 -9.98 14.37
CA TYR A 452 -28.70 -9.96 13.21
C TYR A 452 -28.68 -11.35 12.56
N PHE A 453 -29.83 -12.02 12.54
CA PHE A 453 -30.00 -13.36 11.98
C PHE A 453 -30.69 -13.27 10.61
N GLY A 454 -29.95 -12.85 9.60
CA GLY A 454 -30.47 -12.68 8.25
C GLY A 454 -29.41 -12.29 7.24
N LEU A 455 -29.81 -12.22 5.99
CA LEU A 455 -29.13 -11.49 4.94
C LEU A 455 -30.20 -10.56 4.36
N GLY A 456 -30.15 -9.26 4.66
CA GLY A 456 -31.16 -8.31 4.21
C GLY A 456 -31.21 -8.20 2.68
N GLU A 457 -31.91 -7.19 2.17
CA GLU A 457 -31.99 -6.96 0.72
C GLU A 457 -30.58 -6.91 0.12
N SER A 458 -30.35 -7.76 -0.87
CA SER A 458 -29.05 -7.99 -1.48
C SER A 458 -29.14 -7.95 -2.99
N TYR A 459 -28.34 -7.08 -3.60
CA TYR A 459 -28.32 -6.79 -5.03
C TYR A 459 -26.91 -7.06 -5.57
N PHE A 460 -26.80 -8.06 -6.45
CA PHE A 460 -25.58 -8.39 -7.18
C PHE A 460 -25.82 -8.05 -8.64
N ILE A 461 -25.36 -6.87 -9.07
CA ILE A 461 -25.77 -6.30 -10.36
C ILE A 461 -24.62 -5.78 -11.21
N ASN A 462 -24.69 -5.92 -12.54
CA ASN A 462 -23.69 -5.36 -13.45
C ASN A 462 -22.23 -5.74 -13.09
N ASN A 463 -21.96 -6.95 -12.60
CA ASN A 463 -20.58 -7.37 -12.29
C ASN A 463 -19.99 -8.25 -13.40
N TYR A 464 -18.66 -8.31 -13.48
CA TYR A 464 -17.93 -9.26 -14.32
C TYR A 464 -17.32 -10.37 -13.45
N PHE A 465 -17.79 -11.60 -13.61
CA PHE A 465 -17.32 -12.79 -12.90
C PHE A 465 -16.56 -13.68 -13.87
N LYS A 466 -15.23 -13.59 -13.86
CA LYS A 466 -14.35 -14.46 -14.65
C LYS A 466 -13.92 -15.67 -13.83
N ASN A 467 -14.26 -16.88 -14.29
CA ASN A 467 -14.05 -18.14 -13.58
C ASN A 467 -14.41 -18.05 -12.08
N SER A 468 -15.53 -17.41 -11.80
CA SER A 468 -15.96 -17.00 -10.48
C SER A 468 -17.43 -17.36 -10.25
N GLN A 469 -17.89 -17.34 -9.00
CA GLN A 469 -19.26 -17.71 -8.64
C GLN A 469 -19.81 -16.84 -7.52
N ILE A 470 -21.14 -16.73 -7.47
CA ILE A 470 -21.90 -16.22 -6.33
C ILE A 470 -22.56 -17.41 -5.62
N GLU A 471 -22.35 -17.52 -4.31
CA GLU A 471 -22.95 -18.58 -3.50
C GLU A 471 -23.64 -18.00 -2.26
N PHE A 472 -24.89 -18.40 -2.03
CA PHE A 472 -25.58 -18.29 -0.76
C PHE A 472 -25.61 -19.63 -0.02
N TRP A 473 -25.28 -19.61 1.26
CA TRP A 473 -25.35 -20.79 2.12
C TRP A 473 -25.61 -20.49 3.58
N GLN A 474 -26.26 -21.43 4.25
CA GLN A 474 -26.51 -21.43 5.68
C GLN A 474 -26.20 -22.79 6.29
N SER A 475 -25.80 -22.79 7.57
CA SER A 475 -25.35 -24.00 8.29
C SER A 475 -26.49 -24.87 8.83
N PHE A 476 -27.74 -24.48 8.61
CA PHE A 476 -28.94 -25.10 9.16
C PHE A 476 -30.03 -25.15 8.09
N VAL A 477 -31.03 -26.02 8.25
CA VAL A 477 -32.22 -26.05 7.40
C VAL A 477 -33.27 -25.15 8.03
N ASP A 478 -33.97 -24.36 7.22
CA ASP A 478 -35.06 -23.51 7.69
C ASP A 478 -36.11 -24.33 8.46
N SER A 479 -36.60 -23.78 9.56
CA SER A 479 -37.68 -24.36 10.36
C SER A 479 -38.60 -23.26 10.90
N ALA A 480 -39.74 -23.66 11.47
CA ALA A 480 -40.69 -22.72 12.08
C ALA A 480 -40.07 -21.84 13.18
N THR A 481 -39.01 -22.30 13.83
CA THR A 481 -38.33 -21.58 14.93
C THR A 481 -36.98 -21.01 14.52
N GLN A 482 -36.48 -21.35 13.32
CA GLN A 482 -35.16 -20.95 12.84
C GLN A 482 -35.22 -20.69 11.33
N THR A 483 -35.66 -19.49 10.96
CA THR A 483 -35.66 -18.99 9.57
C THR A 483 -34.96 -17.63 9.55
N PRO A 484 -33.91 -17.43 8.76
CA PRO A 484 -33.22 -16.16 8.66
C PRO A 484 -34.06 -15.16 7.85
N SER A 485 -33.96 -13.88 8.16
CA SER A 485 -34.58 -12.83 7.34
C SER A 485 -33.80 -12.68 6.03
N ILE A 486 -34.42 -13.06 4.91
CA ILE A 486 -33.87 -12.88 3.55
C ILE A 486 -34.97 -12.31 2.67
N PRO A 487 -35.24 -10.99 2.72
CA PRO A 487 -36.35 -10.39 1.99
C PRO A 487 -36.14 -10.41 0.47
N LEU A 488 -34.90 -10.27 0.00
CA LEU A 488 -34.54 -10.32 -1.41
C LEU A 488 -33.06 -10.67 -1.59
N PHE A 489 -32.79 -11.58 -2.54
CA PHE A 489 -31.47 -11.85 -3.08
C PHE A 489 -31.56 -11.82 -4.61
N LEU A 490 -31.15 -10.70 -5.21
CA LEU A 490 -31.25 -10.45 -6.64
C LEU A 490 -29.88 -10.62 -7.32
N VAL A 491 -29.84 -11.46 -8.36
CA VAL A 491 -28.72 -11.58 -9.31
C VAL A 491 -29.19 -11.09 -10.67
N HIS A 492 -28.70 -9.94 -11.12
CA HIS A 492 -29.22 -9.27 -12.32
C HIS A 492 -28.13 -8.57 -13.14
N ASP A 493 -28.19 -8.67 -14.47
CA ASP A 493 -27.28 -7.99 -15.39
C ASP A 493 -25.77 -8.28 -15.19
N ASN A 494 -25.41 -9.45 -14.66
CA ASN A 494 -23.99 -9.81 -14.49
C ASN A 494 -23.44 -10.51 -15.73
N CYS A 495 -22.13 -10.41 -15.95
CA CYS A 495 -21.42 -11.13 -16.99
C CYS A 495 -20.61 -12.26 -16.34
N PHE A 496 -21.08 -13.51 -16.46
CA PHE A 496 -20.34 -14.69 -15.99
C PHE A 496 -19.52 -15.31 -17.14
N ASP A 497 -18.24 -14.96 -17.23
CA ASP A 497 -17.27 -15.55 -18.15
C ASP A 497 -16.67 -16.81 -17.52
N HIS A 498 -17.19 -17.97 -17.91
CA HIS A 498 -16.84 -19.24 -17.29
C HIS A 498 -16.47 -20.31 -18.31
N THR A 499 -15.48 -21.11 -17.93
CA THR A 499 -15.07 -22.33 -18.65
C THR A 499 -15.58 -23.61 -17.98
N GLU A 500 -16.11 -23.51 -16.75
CA GLU A 500 -16.57 -24.65 -15.94
C GLU A 500 -18.05 -24.51 -15.52
N SER A 501 -18.77 -25.62 -15.42
CA SER A 501 -20.21 -25.66 -15.08
C SER A 501 -20.55 -25.30 -13.63
N VAL A 502 -19.55 -25.12 -12.76
CA VAL A 502 -19.72 -24.74 -11.34
C VAL A 502 -19.66 -23.23 -11.13
N ASN A 503 -19.31 -22.46 -12.16
CA ASN A 503 -19.17 -21.01 -12.08
C ASN A 503 -20.48 -20.35 -12.50
N GLY A 504 -21.22 -19.85 -11.51
CA GLY A 504 -22.55 -19.28 -11.69
C GLY A 504 -23.18 -18.82 -10.38
N ALA A 505 -24.51 -18.93 -10.24
CA ALA A 505 -25.24 -18.42 -9.07
C ALA A 505 -25.98 -19.54 -8.31
N TYR A 506 -25.60 -19.80 -7.06
CA TYR A 506 -26.17 -20.90 -6.28
C TYR A 506 -26.69 -20.48 -4.92
N ALA A 507 -27.93 -20.83 -4.61
CA ALA A 507 -28.45 -20.83 -3.25
C ALA A 507 -28.51 -22.27 -2.73
N THR A 508 -28.43 -22.44 -1.41
CA THR A 508 -28.52 -23.76 -0.80
C THR A 508 -29.98 -24.23 -0.69
N TRP A 509 -30.21 -25.53 -0.90
CA TRP A 509 -31.52 -26.18 -0.69
C TRP A 509 -32.07 -26.02 0.73
N ARG A 510 -31.20 -25.68 1.68
CA ARG A 510 -31.53 -25.53 3.10
C ARG A 510 -32.42 -24.30 3.39
N SER A 511 -32.48 -23.33 2.47
CA SER A 511 -33.26 -22.09 2.59
C SER A 511 -34.68 -22.22 2.07
N ILE A 512 -35.38 -23.27 2.51
CA ILE A 512 -36.69 -23.68 1.97
C ILE A 512 -37.73 -22.58 2.11
N ASN A 513 -37.75 -21.88 3.25
CA ASN A 513 -38.77 -20.87 3.56
C ASN A 513 -38.51 -19.54 2.83
N ASN A 514 -37.28 -19.32 2.38
CA ASN A 514 -36.88 -18.12 1.64
C ASN A 514 -36.74 -18.34 0.13
N ARG A 515 -37.08 -19.53 -0.39
CA ARG A 515 -36.82 -19.90 -1.80
C ARG A 515 -37.40 -18.91 -2.82
N GLN A 516 -38.54 -18.29 -2.52
CA GLN A 516 -39.19 -17.32 -3.41
C GLN A 516 -38.45 -15.97 -3.47
N ASN A 517 -37.59 -15.69 -2.50
CA ASN A 517 -36.87 -14.42 -2.36
C ASN A 517 -35.51 -14.43 -3.10
N PHE A 518 -35.07 -15.60 -3.59
CA PHE A 518 -33.92 -15.73 -4.48
C PHE A 518 -34.38 -15.54 -5.92
N LYS A 519 -33.97 -14.42 -6.53
CA LYS A 519 -34.38 -14.00 -7.87
C LYS A 519 -33.17 -13.89 -8.80
N ILE A 520 -33.32 -14.36 -10.03
CA ILE A 520 -32.31 -14.22 -11.08
C ILE A 520 -32.96 -13.80 -12.39
N SER A 521 -32.36 -12.86 -13.11
CA SER A 521 -32.85 -12.42 -14.42
C SER A 521 -32.12 -13.11 -15.58
N GLU A 522 -32.63 -12.92 -16.80
CA GLU A 522 -32.12 -13.58 -18.01
C GLU A 522 -30.78 -13.02 -18.49
N ASN A 523 -30.50 -11.74 -18.24
CA ASN A 523 -29.30 -11.01 -18.70
C ASN A 523 -28.03 -11.28 -17.87
N ASN A 524 -27.82 -12.50 -17.38
CA ASN A 524 -26.64 -12.82 -16.56
C ASN A 524 -25.51 -13.56 -17.34
N ALA A 525 -25.40 -13.38 -18.65
CA ALA A 525 -24.40 -14.06 -19.48
C ALA A 525 -23.53 -13.07 -20.27
N CYS A 526 -22.23 -13.38 -20.42
CA CYS A 526 -21.32 -12.52 -21.19
C CYS A 526 -21.57 -12.57 -22.70
N LEU A 527 -22.03 -13.71 -23.20
CA LEU A 527 -22.36 -13.90 -24.60
C LEU A 527 -23.82 -14.36 -24.73
N PRO A 528 -24.52 -13.93 -25.79
CA PRO A 528 -25.83 -14.47 -26.12
C PRO A 528 -25.78 -16.00 -26.21
N HIS A 529 -26.74 -16.68 -25.58
CA HIS A 529 -26.90 -18.14 -25.58
C HIS A 529 -25.84 -18.95 -24.80
N GLN A 530 -25.01 -18.32 -23.96
CA GLN A 530 -24.24 -19.07 -22.95
C GLN A 530 -25.15 -19.31 -21.72
N PRO A 531 -25.62 -20.54 -21.47
CA PRO A 531 -26.49 -20.81 -20.33
C PRO A 531 -25.71 -20.59 -19.03
N LEU A 532 -26.25 -19.76 -18.14
CA LEU A 532 -25.69 -19.57 -16.81
C LEU A 532 -26.08 -20.76 -15.92
N PRO A 533 -25.14 -21.49 -15.32
CA PRO A 533 -25.46 -22.44 -14.27
C PRO A 533 -26.02 -21.72 -13.04
N TYR A 534 -27.24 -22.05 -12.63
CA TYR A 534 -27.78 -21.55 -11.36
C TYR A 534 -28.63 -22.61 -10.65
N GLY A 535 -28.81 -22.44 -9.34
CA GLY A 535 -29.58 -23.39 -8.52
C GLY A 535 -30.33 -22.72 -7.38
N TYR A 536 -31.59 -23.14 -7.19
CA TYR A 536 -32.51 -22.65 -6.15
C TYR A 536 -32.88 -21.16 -6.26
N PHE A 537 -32.85 -20.61 -7.48
CA PHE A 537 -33.39 -19.30 -7.83
C PHE A 537 -34.72 -19.45 -8.58
N SER A 538 -35.55 -18.41 -8.49
CA SER A 538 -36.70 -18.21 -9.38
C SER A 538 -36.28 -17.24 -10.48
N GLU A 539 -36.45 -17.64 -11.74
CA GLU A 539 -36.24 -16.75 -12.88
C GLU A 539 -37.31 -15.64 -12.91
N ILE A 540 -36.91 -14.43 -13.25
CA ILE A 540 -37.77 -13.26 -13.46
C ILE A 540 -37.34 -12.50 -14.72
N SER A 541 -38.24 -11.71 -15.29
CA SER A 541 -37.89 -10.87 -16.44
C SER A 541 -36.91 -9.75 -16.06
N ASN A 542 -36.16 -9.22 -17.03
CA ASN A 542 -35.27 -8.08 -16.78
C ASN A 542 -36.04 -6.85 -16.27
N THR A 543 -37.21 -6.56 -16.84
CA THR A 543 -38.07 -5.45 -16.38
C THR A 543 -38.56 -5.62 -14.94
N GLU A 544 -38.87 -6.85 -14.52
CA GLU A 544 -39.22 -7.14 -13.13
C GLU A 544 -38.02 -6.94 -12.22
N ALA A 545 -36.83 -7.40 -12.63
CA ALA A 545 -35.60 -7.20 -11.87
C ALA A 545 -35.25 -5.71 -11.71
N ASP A 546 -35.38 -4.91 -12.77
CA ASP A 546 -35.19 -3.45 -12.72
C ASP A 546 -36.12 -2.82 -11.68
N GLN A 547 -37.40 -3.21 -11.64
CA GLN A 547 -38.38 -2.67 -10.69
C GLN A 547 -38.10 -3.04 -9.23
N LEU A 548 -37.35 -4.12 -8.98
CA LEU A 548 -36.95 -4.52 -7.63
C LEU A 548 -35.76 -3.70 -7.10
N ILE A 549 -34.98 -3.06 -7.97
CA ILE A 549 -33.85 -2.22 -7.57
C ILE A 549 -34.38 -0.85 -7.09
N PRO A 550 -34.02 -0.37 -5.89
CA PRO A 550 -34.49 0.91 -5.40
C PRO A 550 -34.08 2.06 -6.33
N SER A 551 -34.96 3.06 -6.49
CA SER A 551 -34.76 4.19 -7.42
C SER A 551 -33.40 4.88 -7.27
N ASP A 552 -32.95 5.05 -6.03
CA ASP A 552 -31.70 5.75 -5.72
C ASP A 552 -30.45 4.94 -6.14
N PHE A 553 -30.60 3.65 -6.44
CA PHE A 553 -29.53 2.73 -6.83
C PHE A 553 -29.63 2.23 -8.27
N GLN A 554 -30.61 2.70 -9.05
CA GLN A 554 -30.74 2.36 -10.48
C GLN A 554 -29.51 2.76 -11.30
N HIS A 555 -28.81 3.81 -10.88
CA HIS A 555 -27.58 4.27 -11.54
C HIS A 555 -26.47 3.20 -11.55
N LEU A 556 -26.49 2.24 -10.61
CA LEU A 556 -25.50 1.16 -10.51
C LEU A 556 -25.46 0.24 -11.73
N LEU A 557 -26.58 0.11 -12.45
CA LEU A 557 -26.65 -0.67 -13.70
C LEU A 557 -25.82 -0.07 -14.84
N ASN A 558 -25.49 1.23 -14.75
CA ASN A 558 -24.77 1.95 -15.79
C ASN A 558 -23.32 2.25 -15.42
N LEU A 559 -22.84 1.75 -14.28
CA LEU A 559 -21.44 1.91 -13.90
C LEU A 559 -20.53 1.08 -14.80
N ASN A 560 -19.32 1.59 -15.03
CA ASN A 560 -18.34 0.89 -15.84
C ASN A 560 -17.70 -0.23 -15.02
N VAL A 561 -17.75 -1.46 -15.53
CA VAL A 561 -17.03 -2.57 -14.91
C VAL A 561 -15.56 -2.46 -15.28
N PRO A 562 -14.65 -2.39 -14.31
CA PRO A 562 -13.25 -2.16 -14.60
C PRO A 562 -12.55 -3.39 -15.18
N LEU A 563 -11.56 -3.16 -16.04
CA LEU A 563 -10.69 -4.20 -16.62
C LEU A 563 -11.49 -5.34 -17.30
N ARG A 564 -12.67 -5.02 -17.88
CA ARG A 564 -13.56 -6.01 -18.49
C ARG A 564 -13.12 -6.45 -19.89
N ASP A 565 -12.35 -5.62 -20.59
CA ASP A 565 -11.99 -5.78 -22.01
C ASP A 565 -10.97 -6.90 -22.29
#